data_AF-A0A844DNM2-F1
#
_entry.id   AF-A0A844DNM2-F1
#
_cell.length_a   1.000
_cell.length_b   1.000
_cell.length_c   1.000
_cell.angle_alpha   90.00
_cell.angle_beta   90.00
_cell.angle_gamma   90.00
#
_symmetry.space_group_name_H-M   'P 1'
#
loop_
_entity.id
_entity.type
_entity.pdbx_description
1 polymer ?
#
loop_
_entity_poly.entity_id
_entity_poly.type
_entity_poly.pdbx_seq_one_letter_code
_entity_poly.pdbx_strand_id
1 'polypeptide(L)'
;MYDLREHKELISQLVSEANQNDENWRWSVKSVGKKKARIFWEYLEYCGQKEPYFSIVLENTGDGCWITAKNEHGETMNSEIVEDKELPYLNTPLAEAITMMVHAIRNTAHACY
;
A
#
# COMPACT_ATOMS: atom_id res chain seq x y z
N MET A 1 -7.87 1.06 -17.38
CA MET A 1 -7.93 1.60 -16.01
C MET A 1 -7.30 0.58 -15.10
N TYR A 2 -6.26 0.97 -14.36
CA TYR A 2 -5.55 0.09 -13.44
C TYR A 2 -6.46 -0.51 -12.36
N ASP A 3 -6.16 -1.73 -11.96
CA ASP A 3 -6.95 -2.51 -10.99
C ASP A 3 -6.01 -3.27 -10.05
N LEU A 4 -6.00 -2.92 -8.76
CA LEU A 4 -5.12 -3.59 -7.77
C LEU A 4 -5.41 -5.09 -7.63
N ARG A 5 -6.61 -5.55 -8.03
CA ARG A 5 -6.97 -6.98 -7.93
C ARG A 5 -6.13 -7.84 -8.88
N GLU A 6 -5.66 -7.27 -9.99
CA GLU A 6 -4.74 -7.93 -10.94
C GLU A 6 -3.36 -8.17 -10.31
N HIS A 7 -3.03 -7.43 -9.24
CA HIS A 7 -1.78 -7.54 -8.49
C HIS A 7 -1.98 -8.10 -7.07
N LYS A 8 -3.10 -8.78 -6.81
CA LYS A 8 -3.40 -9.36 -5.49
C LYS A 8 -2.31 -10.32 -5.01
N GLU A 9 -1.78 -11.15 -5.89
CA GLU A 9 -0.74 -12.13 -5.56
C GLU A 9 0.54 -11.43 -5.12
N LEU A 10 0.98 -10.40 -5.86
CA LEU A 10 2.12 -9.57 -5.51
C LEU A 10 1.94 -8.91 -4.13
N ILE A 11 0.79 -8.26 -3.90
CA ILE A 11 0.50 -7.63 -2.60
C ILE A 11 0.53 -8.66 -1.47
N SER A 12 -0.05 -9.85 -1.70
CA SER A 12 -0.09 -10.92 -0.70
C SER A 12 1.30 -11.48 -0.40
N GLN A 13 2.14 -11.64 -1.43
CA GLN A 13 3.53 -12.06 -1.27
C GLN A 13 4.31 -11.06 -0.43
N LEU A 14 4.29 -9.77 -0.79
CA LEU A 14 5.03 -8.72 -0.08
C LEU A 14 4.59 -8.60 1.39
N VAL A 15 3.29 -8.70 1.67
CA VAL A 15 2.77 -8.69 3.04
C VAL A 15 3.13 -9.96 3.80
N SER A 16 3.20 -11.11 3.13
CA SER A 16 3.68 -12.36 3.74
C SER A 16 5.17 -12.26 4.09
N GLU A 17 5.98 -11.63 3.25
CA GLU A 17 7.39 -11.36 3.54
C GLU A 17 7.53 -10.41 4.73
N ALA A 18 6.70 -9.36 4.83
CA ALA A 18 6.66 -8.51 6.01
C ALA A 18 6.29 -9.32 7.27
N ASN A 19 5.30 -10.21 7.17
CA ASN A 19 4.89 -11.07 8.28
C ASN A 19 5.99 -12.04 8.74
N GLN A 20 6.81 -12.56 7.82
CA GLN A 20 7.92 -13.45 8.16
C GLN A 20 9.09 -12.71 8.82
N ASN A 21 9.24 -11.42 8.53
CA ASN A 21 10.31 -10.58 9.04
C ASN A 21 9.93 -9.82 10.32
N ASP A 22 8.70 -9.96 10.81
CA ASP A 22 8.21 -9.34 12.04
C ASP A 22 7.89 -10.42 13.07
N GLU A 23 8.76 -10.55 14.07
CA GLU A 23 8.63 -11.58 15.12
C GLU A 23 7.55 -11.25 16.16
N ASN A 24 7.16 -9.97 16.27
CA ASN A 24 6.32 -9.49 17.36
C ASN A 24 4.86 -9.32 16.93
N TRP A 25 4.62 -8.93 15.68
CA TRP A 25 3.31 -8.49 15.22
C TRP A 25 2.91 -9.13 13.91
N ARG A 26 1.69 -9.64 13.85
CA ARG A 26 1.16 -10.24 12.62
C ARG A 26 0.76 -9.20 11.57
N TRP A 27 1.16 -9.47 10.34
CA TRP A 27 0.74 -8.76 9.14
C TRP A 27 -0.25 -9.61 8.33
N SER A 28 -1.25 -8.98 7.70
CA SER A 28 -2.12 -9.69 6.75
C SER A 28 -2.81 -8.76 5.76
N VAL A 29 -3.08 -9.26 4.56
CA VAL A 29 -3.95 -8.56 3.60
C VAL A 29 -5.40 -8.80 3.99
N LYS A 30 -6.16 -7.73 4.27
CA LYS A 30 -7.57 -7.85 4.65
C LYS A 30 -8.51 -7.79 3.45
N SER A 31 -8.19 -6.93 2.50
CA SER A 31 -8.98 -6.81 1.27
C SER A 31 -8.14 -6.20 0.16
N VAL A 32 -8.35 -6.67 -1.06
CA VAL A 32 -7.84 -6.03 -2.29
C VAL A 32 -9.04 -5.74 -3.18
N GLY A 33 -9.43 -4.47 -3.26
CA GLY A 33 -10.44 -3.97 -4.17
C GLY A 33 -9.80 -3.30 -5.39
N LYS A 34 -10.61 -2.82 -6.34
CA LYS A 34 -10.12 -2.20 -7.59
C LYS A 34 -9.12 -1.06 -7.35
N LYS A 35 -9.46 -0.17 -6.42
CA LYS A 35 -8.70 1.06 -6.14
C LYS A 35 -8.08 1.10 -4.76
N LYS A 36 -8.37 0.13 -3.89
CA LYS A 36 -7.89 0.17 -2.50
C LYS A 36 -7.56 -1.23 -2.02
N ALA A 37 -6.34 -1.40 -1.50
CA ALA A 37 -5.97 -2.55 -0.70
C ALA A 37 -5.81 -2.13 0.77
N ARG A 38 -6.23 -2.98 1.70
CA ARG A 38 -6.08 -2.80 3.15
C ARG A 38 -5.12 -3.84 3.70
N ILE A 39 -4.08 -3.36 4.37
CA ILE A 39 -3.02 -4.17 4.99
C ILE A 39 -3.14 -3.98 6.49
N PHE A 40 -3.39 -5.07 7.20
CA PHE A 40 -3.50 -5.11 8.66
C PHE A 40 -2.14 -5.35 9.28
N TRP A 41 -1.92 -4.69 10.40
CA TRP A 41 -0.81 -4.92 11.30
C TRP A 41 -1.31 -4.98 12.74
N GLU A 42 -1.00 -6.07 13.43
CA GLU A 42 -1.54 -6.38 14.77
C GLU A 42 -1.21 -5.34 15.83
N TYR A 43 -0.08 -4.63 15.70
CA TYR A 43 0.27 -3.54 16.60
C TYR A 43 -0.80 -2.45 16.64
N LEU A 44 -1.37 -2.07 15.49
CA LEU A 44 -2.42 -1.04 15.44
C LEU A 44 -3.68 -1.48 16.19
N GLU A 45 -4.02 -2.77 16.09
CA GLU A 45 -5.13 -3.35 16.85
C GLU A 45 -4.82 -3.36 18.35
N TYR A 46 -3.59 -3.72 18.73
CA TYR A 46 -3.12 -3.66 20.11
C TYR A 46 -3.20 -2.25 20.70
N CYS A 47 -2.87 -1.21 19.92
CA CYS A 47 -3.02 0.20 20.31
C CYS A 47 -4.47 0.70 20.34
N GLY A 48 -5.46 -0.14 20.01
CA GLY A 48 -6.87 0.22 20.01
C GLY A 48 -7.30 1.09 18.83
N GLN A 49 -6.56 1.07 17.72
CA GLN A 49 -6.95 1.82 16.52
C GLN A 49 -8.25 1.27 15.95
N LYS A 50 -9.22 2.16 15.70
CA LYS A 50 -10.55 1.78 15.20
C LYS A 50 -10.49 1.17 13.79
N GLU A 51 -9.60 1.67 12.95
CA GLU A 51 -9.26 1.07 11.64
C GLU A 51 -7.78 0.65 11.65
N PRO A 52 -7.43 -0.56 12.11
CA PRO A 52 -6.04 -1.00 12.26
C PRO A 52 -5.42 -1.41 10.91
N TYR A 53 -5.48 -0.51 9.92
CA TYR A 53 -5.09 -0.79 8.54
C TYR A 53 -4.30 0.35 7.91
N PHE A 54 -3.15 -0.01 7.35
CA PHE A 54 -2.56 0.76 6.27
C PHE A 54 -3.34 0.53 4.98
N SER A 55 -3.25 1.47 4.05
CA SER A 55 -3.94 1.39 2.76
C SER A 55 -3.03 1.69 1.57
N ILE A 56 -3.18 0.94 0.50
CA ILE A 56 -2.67 1.30 -0.83
C ILE A 56 -3.86 1.78 -1.65
N VAL A 57 -3.79 2.97 -2.21
CA VAL A 57 -4.90 3.61 -2.94
C VAL A 57 -4.47 4.00 -4.35
N LEU A 58 -5.24 3.60 -5.35
CA LEU A 58 -5.16 4.12 -6.72
C LEU A 58 -6.15 5.27 -6.89
N GLU A 59 -5.62 6.42 -7.30
CA GLU A 59 -6.37 7.66 -7.51
C GLU A 59 -6.21 8.08 -8.98
N ASN A 60 -7.33 8.21 -9.69
CA ASN A 60 -7.34 8.70 -11.05
C ASN A 60 -7.52 10.22 -11.03
N THR A 61 -6.62 10.95 -11.66
CA THR A 61 -6.57 12.42 -11.65
C THR A 61 -7.19 13.05 -12.90
N GLY A 62 -7.85 12.27 -13.75
CA GLY A 62 -8.36 12.68 -15.07
C GLY A 62 -7.29 12.58 -16.15
N ASP A 63 -6.12 13.15 -15.88
CA ASP A 63 -4.98 13.19 -16.80
C ASP A 63 -3.95 12.07 -16.55
N GLY A 64 -4.13 11.33 -15.45
CA GLY A 64 -3.24 10.26 -15.05
C GLY A 64 -3.78 9.37 -13.93
N CYS A 65 -2.88 8.58 -13.36
CA CYS A 65 -3.13 7.67 -12.26
C CYS A 65 -1.98 7.73 -11.26
N TRP A 66 -2.32 7.96 -10.00
CA TRP A 66 -1.41 7.93 -8.87
C TRP A 66 -1.68 6.72 -8.01
N ILE A 67 -0.64 6.22 -7.36
CA ILE A 67 -0.75 5.24 -6.29
C ILE A 67 -0.16 5.82 -5.01
N THR A 68 -0.86 5.66 -3.90
CA THR A 68 -0.45 6.20 -2.60
C THR A 68 -0.49 5.14 -1.52
N ALA A 69 0.50 5.16 -0.64
CA ALA A 69 0.50 4.45 0.63
C ALA A 69 -0.01 5.40 1.71
N LYS A 70 -1.00 4.96 2.50
CA LYS A 70 -1.62 5.76 3.56
C LYS A 70 -1.57 5.02 4.90
N ASN A 71 -1.36 5.77 5.98
CA ASN A 71 -1.44 5.26 7.35
C ASN A 71 -2.89 4.98 7.77
N GLU A 72 -3.08 4.51 9.01
CA GLU A 72 -4.38 4.24 9.64
C GLU A 72 -5.25 5.49 9.81
N HIS A 73 -4.64 6.67 9.79
CA HIS A 73 -5.34 7.96 9.80
C HIS A 73 -5.70 8.45 8.39
N GLY A 74 -5.28 7.73 7.35
CA GLY A 74 -5.52 8.10 5.95
C GLY A 74 -4.55 9.18 5.42
N GLU A 75 -3.48 9.48 6.15
CA GLU A 75 -2.43 10.40 5.73
C GLU A 75 -1.46 9.71 4.76
N THR A 76 -1.04 10.42 3.72
CA THR A 76 -0.13 9.89 2.70
C THR A 76 1.28 9.79 3.26
N MET A 77 1.85 8.58 3.17
CA MET A 77 3.22 8.28 3.59
C MET A 77 4.18 8.22 2.40
N ASN A 78 3.68 7.75 1.25
CA ASN A 78 4.42 7.70 0.00
C ASN A 78 3.45 7.75 -1.20
N SER A 79 3.94 8.17 -2.37
CA SER A 79 3.15 8.31 -3.58
C SER A 79 4.00 8.11 -4.83
N GLU A 80 3.44 7.48 -5.86
CA GLU A 80 4.09 7.33 -7.16
C GLU A 80 3.11 7.59 -8.30
N ILE A 81 3.66 8.07 -9.43
CA ILE A 81 2.92 8.29 -10.68
C ILE A 81 2.91 6.96 -11.45
N VAL A 82 1.74 6.37 -11.64
CA VAL A 82 1.59 5.13 -12.43
C VAL A 82 1.37 5.46 -13.90
N GLU A 83 0.66 6.54 -14.18
CA GLU A 83 0.39 7.02 -15.52
C GLU A 83 0.26 8.54 -15.50
N ASP A 84 1.05 9.19 -16.35
CA ASP A 84 0.95 10.58 -16.75
C ASP A 84 1.14 10.62 -18.27
N LYS A 85 0.19 11.25 -18.97
CA LYS A 85 0.17 11.30 -20.44
C LYS A 85 1.09 12.39 -20.99
N GLU A 86 1.31 13.45 -20.23
CA GLU A 86 2.14 14.59 -20.65
C GLU A 86 3.61 14.31 -20.37
N LEU A 87 3.90 13.62 -19.26
CA LEU A 87 5.25 13.31 -18.79
C LEU A 87 5.45 11.80 -18.60
N PRO A 88 5.38 10.98 -19.67
CA PRO A 88 5.40 9.52 -19.56
C PRO A 88 6.71 8.94 -19.02
N TYR A 89 7.80 9.72 -19.03
CA TYR A 89 9.07 9.33 -18.44
C TYR A 89 9.06 9.34 -16.90
N LEU A 90 8.02 9.91 -16.27
CA LEU A 90 7.79 9.84 -14.83
C LEU A 90 6.96 8.61 -14.43
N ASN A 91 6.46 7.84 -15.39
CA ASN A 91 5.56 6.72 -15.12
C ASN A 91 6.32 5.55 -14.51
N THR A 92 5.84 5.09 -13.37
CA THR A 92 6.31 3.89 -12.69
C THR A 92 5.36 2.73 -13.00
N PRO A 93 5.87 1.58 -13.49
CA PRO A 93 5.04 0.39 -13.68
C PRO A 93 4.26 0.03 -12.41
N LEU A 94 2.97 -0.28 -12.54
CA LEU A 94 2.10 -0.48 -11.36
C LEU A 94 2.65 -1.52 -10.37
N ALA A 95 3.24 -2.62 -10.85
CA ALA A 95 3.82 -3.64 -9.98
C ALA A 95 5.00 -3.10 -9.15
N GLU A 96 5.85 -2.28 -9.75
CA GLU A 96 6.97 -1.62 -9.07
C GLU A 96 6.46 -0.61 -8.05
N ALA A 97 5.49 0.22 -8.44
CA ALA A 97 4.87 1.19 -7.55
C ALA A 97 4.17 0.52 -6.36
N ILE A 98 3.46 -0.60 -6.55
CA ILE A 98 2.89 -1.42 -5.47
C ILE A 98 3.99 -1.91 -4.51
N THR A 99 5.12 -2.37 -5.05
CA THR A 99 6.26 -2.83 -4.25
C THR A 99 6.80 -1.70 -3.37
N MET A 100 6.97 -0.51 -3.95
CA MET A 100 7.36 0.70 -3.20
C MET A 100 6.35 1.07 -2.11
N MET A 101 5.04 0.95 -2.38
CA MET A 101 4.01 1.27 -1.38
C MET A 101 4.02 0.29 -0.20
N VAL A 102 4.15 -1.02 -0.44
CA VAL A 102 4.23 -2.01 0.65
C VAL A 102 5.51 -1.83 1.46
N HIS A 103 6.64 -1.56 0.80
CA HIS A 103 7.90 -1.27 1.49
C HIS A 103 7.82 0.01 2.33
N ALA A 104 7.20 1.08 1.81
CA ALA A 104 6.97 2.30 2.58
C ALA A 104 6.13 2.02 3.83
N ILE A 105 5.06 1.23 3.69
CA ILE A 105 4.22 0.82 4.83
C ILE A 105 5.02 0.09 5.90
N ARG A 106 5.81 -0.91 5.51
CA ARG A 106 6.66 -1.64 6.45
C ARG A 106 7.65 -0.71 7.15
N ASN A 107 8.36 0.11 6.39
CA ASN A 107 9.37 1.00 6.92
C ASN A 107 8.78 2.03 7.89
N THR A 108 7.61 2.61 7.57
CA THR A 108 6.91 3.53 8.47
C THR A 108 6.42 2.83 9.72
N ALA A 109 5.85 1.62 9.61
CA ALA A 109 5.41 0.85 10.76
C ALA A 109 6.57 0.62 11.75
N HIS A 110 7.76 0.24 11.27
CA HIS A 110 8.91 -0.02 12.14
C HIS A 110 9.66 1.23 12.61
N ALA A 111 9.49 2.37 11.94
CA ALA A 111 10.17 3.61 12.30
C ALA A 111 9.33 4.53 13.22
N CYS A 112 8.01 4.43 13.15
CA CYS A 112 7.10 5.39 13.78
C CYS A 112 6.26 4.83 14.94
N TYR A 113 6.24 3.51 15.13
CA TYR A 113 5.43 2.81 16.14
C TYR A 113 6.27 1.90 17.01
#